data_AF-A0A820M8A5-F1
#
_entry.id   AF-A0A820M8A5-F1
#
_cell.length_a   1.000
_cell.length_b   1.000
_cell.length_c   1.000
_cell.angle_alpha   90.00
_cell.angle_beta   90.00
_cell.angle_gamma   90.00
#
_symmetry.space_group_name_H-M   'P 1'
#
loop_
_entity.id
_entity.type
_entity.pdbx_description
1 polymer ?
#
loop_
_entity_poly.entity_id
_entity_poly.type
_entity_poly.pdbx_seq_one_letter_code
_entity_poly.pdbx_strand_id
1 'polypeptide(L)'
;KCFLYLFKDVLSVIGSPNSVYYKTDDKIKIHNPSPTIPLSQRSQDKSDFYYNYINFGMDILFDGQSHTVKKFILHTNFPCHYLFDSYFPCNFELIVRNHVTGKEITVTPSTRV
;
A
#
# COMPACT_ATOMS: atom_id res chain seq x y z
N LYS A 1 -4.70 10.69 9.55
CA LYS A 1 -6.10 10.59 9.10
C LYS A 1 -6.14 9.52 8.03
N CYS A 2 -6.74 8.37 8.32
CA CYS A 2 -6.84 7.23 7.42
C CYS A 2 -7.50 7.66 6.11
N PHE A 3 -6.98 7.24 4.97
CA PHE A 3 -7.67 7.41 3.70
C PHE A 3 -8.96 6.57 3.76
N LEU A 4 -10.11 7.19 3.49
CA LEU A 4 -11.42 6.51 3.55
C LEU A 4 -11.73 5.70 2.27
N TYR A 5 -10.76 5.52 1.37
CA TYR A 5 -10.96 4.77 0.14
C TYR A 5 -10.89 3.27 0.41
N LEU A 6 -11.97 2.57 0.08
CA LEU A 6 -11.98 1.11 0.02
C LEU A 6 -11.27 0.64 -1.25
N PHE A 7 -10.77 -0.59 -1.26
CA PHE A 7 -10.16 -1.16 -2.46
C PHE A 7 -11.09 -1.12 -3.69
N LYS A 8 -12.41 -1.26 -3.49
CA LYS A 8 -13.41 -1.17 -4.56
C LYS A 8 -13.45 0.22 -5.21
N ASP A 9 -13.30 1.27 -4.42
CA ASP A 9 -13.30 2.64 -4.92
C ASP A 9 -12.06 2.86 -5.80
N VAL A 10 -10.92 2.34 -5.36
CA VAL A 10 -9.66 2.39 -6.14
C VAL A 10 -9.81 1.65 -7.47
N LEU A 11 -10.37 0.43 -7.45
CA LEU A 11 -10.63 -0.35 -8.67
C LEU A 11 -11.57 0.38 -9.63
N SER A 12 -12.58 1.08 -9.11
CA SER A 12 -13.52 1.84 -9.94
C SER A 12 -12.88 3.05 -10.63
N VAL A 13 -11.83 3.64 -10.04
CA VAL A 13 -11.19 4.85 -10.58
C VAL A 13 -9.99 4.51 -11.47
N ILE A 14 -9.14 3.58 -11.03
CA ILE A 14 -7.85 3.28 -11.67
C ILE A 14 -7.91 1.98 -12.49
N GLY A 15 -8.87 1.10 -12.21
CA GLY A 15 -8.99 -0.21 -12.82
C GLY A 15 -8.24 -1.30 -12.06
N SER A 16 -8.09 -2.47 -12.69
CA SER A 16 -7.44 -3.64 -12.09
C SER A 16 -5.92 -3.44 -11.95
N PRO A 17 -5.32 -3.89 -10.83
CA PRO A 17 -3.86 -3.84 -10.67
C PRO A 17 -3.15 -4.83 -11.61
N ASN A 18 -1.89 -4.55 -11.91
CA ASN A 18 -1.03 -5.47 -12.65
C ASN A 18 -0.69 -6.71 -11.81
N SER A 19 -0.54 -6.55 -10.50
CA SER A 19 -0.23 -7.63 -9.56
C SER A 19 -0.72 -7.30 -8.16
N VAL A 20 -1.00 -8.34 -7.37
CA VAL A 20 -1.40 -8.22 -5.96
C VAL A 20 -0.40 -8.97 -5.11
N TYR A 21 0.17 -8.31 -4.10
CA TYR A 21 1.12 -8.91 -3.17
C TYR A 21 0.58 -8.84 -1.75
N TYR A 22 0.45 -9.98 -1.09
CA TYR A 22 0.05 -10.04 0.31
C TYR A 22 1.30 -9.92 1.17
N LYS A 23 1.30 -8.98 2.11
CA LYS A 23 2.36 -8.89 3.09
C LYS A 23 2.34 -10.19 3.88
N THR A 24 3.36 -11.01 3.70
CA THR A 24 3.59 -12.13 4.61
C THR A 24 3.83 -11.49 5.97
N ASP A 25 2.87 -11.63 6.88
CA ASP A 25 3.12 -11.34 8.27
C ASP A 25 4.29 -12.24 8.67
N ASP A 26 5.49 -11.68 8.83
CA ASP A 26 6.62 -12.28 9.56
C ASP A 26 6.27 -12.37 11.04
N LYS A 27 5.16 -13.06 11.32
CA LYS A 27 4.81 -13.54 12.64
C LYS A 27 5.26 -14.97 12.62
N ILE A 28 6.40 -15.18 13.25
CA ILE A 28 6.85 -16.41 13.87
C ILE A 28 5.68 -16.94 14.75
N LYS A 29 4.65 -17.54 14.11
CA LYS A 29 3.39 -18.03 14.72
C LYS A 29 3.60 -19.33 15.52
N ILE A 30 4.85 -19.64 15.85
CA ILE A 30 5.26 -20.85 16.58
C ILE A 30 5.06 -20.68 18.10
N HIS A 31 4.95 -19.44 18.60
CA HIS A 31 4.77 -19.13 20.02
C HIS A 31 3.31 -18.88 20.45
N ASN A 32 2.31 -19.39 19.71
CA ASN A 32 0.92 -19.35 20.18
C ASN A 32 0.48 -20.76 20.62
N PRO A 33 0.58 -21.11 21.92
CA PRO A 33 0.28 -22.46 22.43
C PRO A 33 -1.22 -22.69 22.66
N SER A 34 -2.11 -22.15 21.81
CA SER A 34 -3.55 -22.40 21.92
C SER A 34 -3.97 -23.50 20.92
N PRO A 35 -4.23 -24.75 21.34
CA PRO A 35 -4.57 -25.86 20.45
C PRO A 35 -6.06 -25.87 20.05
N THR A 36 -6.86 -24.90 20.50
CA THR A 36 -8.33 -25.02 20.50
C THR A 36 -9.05 -24.38 19.31
N ILE A 37 -8.34 -23.74 18.37
CA ILE A 37 -8.98 -23.11 17.21
C ILE A 37 -8.70 -23.93 15.95
N PRO A 38 -9.72 -24.50 15.28
CA PRO A 38 -9.53 -25.26 14.05
C PRO A 38 -8.78 -24.42 12.99
N LEU A 39 -7.89 -25.06 12.24
CA LEU A 39 -7.04 -24.42 11.22
C LEU A 39 -7.83 -23.57 10.20
N SER A 40 -9.09 -23.90 9.96
CA SER A 40 -10.02 -23.15 9.11
C SER A 40 -10.47 -21.79 9.67
N GLN A 41 -10.25 -21.51 10.96
CA GLN A 41 -10.53 -20.23 11.63
C GLN A 41 -9.27 -19.43 11.96
N ARG A 42 -8.08 -19.95 11.65
CA ARG A 42 -6.83 -19.17 11.70
C ARG A 42 -6.80 -18.18 10.54
N SER A 43 -7.67 -17.16 10.60
CA SER A 43 -7.72 -15.94 9.78
C SER A 43 -6.64 -15.89 8.69
N GLN A 44 -6.94 -16.54 7.57
CA GLN A 44 -6.10 -16.55 6.38
C GLN A 44 -6.17 -15.19 5.65
N ASP A 45 -7.03 -14.27 6.10
CA ASP A 45 -7.42 -13.05 5.37
C ASP A 45 -7.26 -11.77 6.21
N LYS A 46 -6.13 -11.57 6.90
CA LYS A 46 -5.87 -10.32 7.65
C LYS A 46 -4.53 -9.67 7.39
N SER A 47 -3.75 -10.19 6.43
CA SER A 47 -2.53 -9.53 6.00
C SER A 47 -2.86 -8.29 5.18
N ASP A 48 -2.14 -7.21 5.46
CA ASP A 48 -2.11 -6.06 4.56
C ASP A 48 -1.65 -6.52 3.17
N PHE A 49 -2.16 -5.89 2.12
CA PHE A 49 -1.84 -6.27 0.75
C PHE A 49 -1.58 -5.05 -0.11
N TYR A 50 -0.74 -5.23 -1.12
CA TYR A 50 -0.35 -4.23 -2.09
C TYR A 50 -1.03 -4.49 -3.41
N TYR A 51 -1.59 -3.44 -4.01
CA TYR A 51 -1.89 -3.42 -5.44
C TYR A 51 -0.75 -2.72 -6.15
N ASN A 52 -0.13 -3.42 -7.08
CA ASN A 52 0.96 -2.92 -7.89
C ASN A 52 0.42 -2.46 -9.24
N TYR A 53 0.74 -1.22 -9.58
CA TYR A 53 0.35 -0.55 -10.81
C TYR A 53 1.61 -0.08 -11.54
N ILE A 54 2.36 -1.03 -12.12
CA ILE A 54 3.59 -0.74 -12.87
C ILE A 54 3.38 0.31 -13.96
N ASN A 55 2.26 0.27 -14.68
CA ASN A 55 1.95 1.23 -15.74
C ASN A 55 1.83 2.68 -15.23
N PHE A 56 1.49 2.85 -13.95
CA PHE A 56 1.39 4.14 -13.27
C PHE A 56 2.60 4.43 -12.37
N GLY A 57 3.57 3.51 -12.29
CA GLY A 57 4.72 3.62 -11.40
C GLY A 57 4.33 3.72 -9.92
N MET A 58 3.26 3.03 -9.48
CA MET A 58 2.77 3.19 -8.10
C MET A 58 2.30 1.89 -7.47
N ASP A 59 2.42 1.80 -6.15
CA ASP A 59 1.82 0.74 -5.34
C ASP A 59 0.91 1.34 -4.27
N ILE A 60 -0.19 0.64 -3.98
CA ILE A 60 -1.16 1.04 -2.96
C ILE A 60 -1.23 -0.06 -1.92
N LEU A 61 -0.88 0.27 -0.67
CA LEU A 61 -1.05 -0.61 0.48
C LEU A 61 -2.45 -0.47 1.05
N PHE A 62 -3.13 -1.60 1.20
CA PHE A 62 -4.43 -1.72 1.84
C PHE A 62 -4.31 -2.41 3.19
N ASP A 63 -5.16 -2.01 4.12
CA ASP A 63 -5.36 -2.71 5.38
C ASP A 63 -6.02 -4.07 5.17
N GLY A 64 -5.45 -5.14 5.72
CA GLY A 64 -5.99 -6.49 5.61
C GLY A 64 -7.35 -6.68 6.27
N GLN A 65 -7.71 -5.84 7.26
CA GLN A 65 -8.99 -5.96 7.98
C GLN A 65 -10.08 -5.05 7.43
N SER A 66 -9.79 -3.77 7.22
CA SER A 66 -10.78 -2.81 6.73
C SER A 66 -10.81 -2.66 5.20
N HIS A 67 -9.83 -3.24 4.50
CA HIS A 67 -9.61 -3.04 3.06
C HIS A 67 -9.54 -1.56 2.64
N THR A 68 -9.09 -0.70 3.55
CA THR A 68 -8.93 0.73 3.30
C THR A 68 -7.49 1.05 2.91
N VAL A 69 -7.30 2.09 2.12
CA VAL A 69 -5.97 2.55 1.72
C VAL A 69 -5.19 3.03 2.95
N LYS A 70 -4.01 2.43 3.17
CA LYS A 70 -3.05 2.82 4.21
C LYS A 70 -1.96 3.73 3.67
N LYS A 71 -1.41 3.41 2.50
CA LYS A 71 -0.21 4.09 1.97
C LYS A 71 -0.19 4.07 0.44
N PHE A 72 0.23 5.17 -0.16
CA PHE A 72 0.65 5.24 -1.56
C PHE A 72 2.17 5.23 -1.64
N ILE A 73 2.72 4.47 -2.58
CA ILE A 73 4.16 4.38 -2.86
C ILE A 73 4.33 4.71 -4.33
N LEU A 74 5.20 5.68 -4.64
CA LEU A 74 5.49 6.11 -6.01
C LEU A 74 6.91 5.66 -6.35
N HIS A 75 7.06 4.99 -7.49
CA HIS A 75 8.32 4.45 -8.01
C HIS A 75 8.61 5.14 -9.33
N THR A 76 9.75 5.82 -9.41
CA THR A 76 10.24 6.38 -10.68
C THR A 76 11.32 5.52 -11.32
N ASN A 77 11.71 4.43 -10.66
CA ASN A 77 12.72 3.51 -11.16
C ASN A 77 12.11 2.55 -12.19
N PHE A 78 12.77 2.38 -13.33
CA PHE A 78 12.40 1.36 -14.30
C PHE A 78 12.64 -0.06 -13.74
N PRO A 79 11.74 -1.04 -13.97
CA PRO A 79 11.88 -2.43 -13.51
C PRO A 79 13.18 -3.15 -13.87
N CYS A 80 13.87 -2.70 -14.92
CA CYS A 80 15.15 -3.27 -15.36
C CYS A 80 16.37 -2.43 -14.95
N HIS A 81 16.18 -1.41 -14.11
CA HIS A 81 17.28 -0.56 -13.66
C HIS A 81 18.05 -1.25 -12.53
N TYR A 82 19.37 -1.13 -12.53
CA TYR A 82 20.23 -1.76 -11.50
C TYR A 82 19.91 -1.27 -10.08
N LEU A 83 19.29 -0.10 -9.94
CA LEU A 83 18.81 0.49 -8.67
C LEU A 83 17.33 0.20 -8.38
N PHE A 84 16.67 -0.74 -9.06
CA PHE A 84 15.22 -0.96 -8.93
C PHE A 84 14.77 -1.32 -7.50
N ASP A 85 15.68 -1.78 -6.64
CA ASP A 85 15.45 -2.02 -5.20
C ASP A 85 16.16 -1.04 -4.27
N SER A 86 16.85 -0.03 -4.84
CA SER A 86 17.51 1.03 -4.08
C SER A 86 16.60 2.24 -3.97
N TYR A 87 16.06 2.46 -2.77
CA TYR A 87 15.22 3.60 -2.47
C TYR A 87 16.08 4.77 -2.00
N PHE A 88 16.12 5.84 -2.80
CA PHE A 88 16.63 7.14 -2.36
C PHE A 88 15.45 8.06 -2.03
N PRO A 89 15.64 9.04 -1.12
CA PRO A 89 14.66 10.10 -0.94
C PRO A 89 14.33 10.71 -2.30
N CYS A 90 13.04 10.71 -2.61
CA CYS A 90 12.52 11.41 -3.76
C CYS A 90 12.83 12.91 -3.62
N ASN A 91 13.08 13.64 -4.70
CA ASN A 91 13.22 15.11 -4.69
C ASN A 91 12.01 15.80 -5.38
N PHE A 92 10.93 15.05 -5.62
CA PHE A 92 9.73 15.59 -6.25
C PHE A 92 8.77 16.19 -5.22
N GLU A 93 8.21 17.34 -5.56
CA GLU A 93 7.09 17.93 -4.83
C GLU A 93 5.79 17.53 -5.52
N LEU A 94 4.86 16.92 -4.77
CA LEU A 94 3.55 16.58 -5.30
C LEU A 94 2.53 17.62 -4.85
N ILE A 95 1.98 18.39 -5.79
CA ILE A 95 0.91 19.35 -5.51
C ILE A 95 -0.43 18.61 -5.56
N VAL A 96 -1.05 18.44 -4.40
CA VAL A 96 -2.35 17.77 -4.28
C VAL A 96 -3.44 18.80 -4.03
N ARG A 97 -4.35 18.97 -4.99
CA ARG A 97 -5.51 19.85 -4.84
C ARG A 97 -6.68 19.10 -4.23
N ASN A 98 -7.25 19.63 -3.15
CA ASN A 98 -8.49 19.13 -2.60
C ASN A 98 -9.67 19.55 -3.49
N HIS A 99 -10.38 18.60 -4.07
CA HIS A 99 -11.50 18.88 -4.97
C HIS A 99 -12.71 19.56 -4.30
N VAL A 100 -12.88 19.41 -2.98
CA VAL A 100 -14.01 19.98 -2.24
C VAL A 100 -13.72 21.41 -1.79
N THR A 101 -12.52 21.65 -1.25
CA THR A 101 -12.15 22.96 -0.67
C THR A 101 -11.34 23.82 -1.63
N GLY A 102 -10.88 23.29 -2.76
CA GLY A 102 -9.95 23.96 -3.68
C GLY A 102 -8.53 24.16 -3.12
N LYS A 103 -8.29 23.78 -1.86
CA LYS A 103 -7.02 23.98 -1.18
C LYS A 103 -5.95 23.06 -1.73
N GLU A 104 -4.80 23.62 -2.08
CA GLU A 104 -3.61 22.86 -2.49
C GLU A 104 -2.74 22.51 -1.28
N ILE A 105 -2.17 21.31 -1.31
CA ILE A 105 -1.23 20.78 -0.34
C ILE A 105 -0.01 20.29 -1.11
N THR A 106 1.15 20.88 -0.85
CA THR A 106 2.41 20.36 -1.35
C THR A 106 2.88 19.23 -0.45
N VAL A 107 2.94 18.03 -0.98
CA VAL A 107 3.52 16.86 -0.31
C VAL A 107 4.98 16.78 -0.72
N THR A 108 5.86 17.09 0.23
CA THR A 108 7.29 16.90 0.08
C THR A 108 7.73 15.58 0.73
N PRO A 109 8.75 14.92 0.19
CA PRO A 109 9.32 13.72 0.77
C PRO A 109 9.89 14.06 2.16
N SER A 110 9.33 13.45 3.21
CA SER A 110 9.73 13.78 4.58
C SER A 110 11.08 13.15 4.92
N THR A 111 12.10 13.97 5.14
CA THR A 111 13.26 13.60 5.96
C THR A 111 12.92 13.92 7.41
N ARG A 112 12.37 12.96 8.15
CA ARG A 112 12.63 12.98 9.60
C ARG A 112 13.96 12.27 9.79
N VAL A 113 15.02 13.07 9.96
CA VAL A 113 16.27 12.65 10.57
C VAL A 113 16.03 12.43 12.06
#